data_AF-U6D566-F1
#
_entry.id   AF-U6D566-F1
#
_cell.length_a   1.000
_cell.length_b   1.000
_cell.length_c   1.000
_cell.angle_alpha   90.00
_cell.angle_beta   90.00
_cell.angle_gamma   90.00
#
_symmetry.space_group_name_H-M   'P 1'
#
loop_
_entity.id
_entity.type
_entity.pdbx_description
1 polymer ?
#
loop_
_entity_poly.entity_id
_entity_poly.type
_entity_poly.pdbx_seq_one_letter_code
_entity_poly.pdbx_strand_id
1 'polypeptide(L)'
;WTIILRFQIQDIVVQTQEGRETRSAKDALLLWCQMKTAGYPQVNVTNFTSSWKDGLAFNALIHKHRPDLIDFDKLKDSNARHNLEHAFKVAERQLGIIPLLDPEDVFTENPDEKSIITYVVAFYHYFSKMKVLAVEGKRVGKVIDHAIETEKMIEKYSGLATELLTWIEQTIAVLNSRKFANSLTGVQQQLQAFSTYRTVEKPPKFQEKGNLEVLLFTIQSRMRANNQKVYTPHDGKLVSDINRAWESLEEAEYQRELALRNELIRQEKLEQVARRFDRKAAMRETWLNENQRLVAQDNFGYDLAAVEAAKKKHEAIETDTAAYEERVRALEDLAQELEKENYHDQKRITARKDNILRLWSYLQELLRSRRQRLEATLALQKLFQDMLHSIDWMDEIKAHLLSAEFGKHLLEVEDLLQKHKLMEADIAIQGDKVRAITAATLQFAEDKGYQPCDPQVIRDRVSHLEQCFEELSNMAAGRKAQLQQSKRLWKFFWE
;
A
#
# COMPACT_ATOMS: atom_id res chain seq x y z
N TRP A 1 95.21 -16.71 23.59
CA TRP A 1 94.59 -16.15 24.81
C TRP A 1 94.13 -14.69 24.65
N THR A 2 94.99 -13.72 24.34
CA THR A 2 94.62 -12.28 24.25
C THR A 2 93.48 -11.99 23.25
N ILE A 3 93.43 -12.72 22.13
CA ILE A 3 92.33 -12.63 21.14
C ILE A 3 90.99 -13.11 21.74
N ILE A 4 90.98 -14.27 22.40
CA ILE A 4 89.79 -14.83 23.07
C ILE A 4 89.31 -13.87 24.17
N LEU A 5 90.26 -13.34 24.97
CA LEU A 5 89.95 -12.35 26.00
C LEU A 5 89.28 -11.10 25.41
N ARG A 6 89.80 -10.58 24.30
CA ARG A 6 89.31 -9.34 23.67
C ARG A 6 87.95 -9.51 22.97
N PHE A 7 87.73 -10.62 22.27
CA PHE A 7 86.57 -10.77 21.37
C PHE A 7 85.48 -11.71 21.88
N GLN A 8 85.78 -12.55 22.86
CA GLN A 8 84.80 -13.51 23.39
C GLN A 8 84.53 -13.29 24.88
N ILE A 9 85.45 -12.72 25.64
CA ILE A 9 85.27 -12.57 27.09
C ILE A 9 84.88 -11.14 27.43
N GLN A 10 85.59 -10.11 26.92
CA GLN A 10 85.39 -8.72 27.33
C GLN A 10 83.96 -8.17 27.12
N ASP A 11 83.20 -8.72 26.18
CA ASP A 11 81.82 -8.30 25.89
C ASP A 11 80.77 -8.97 26.80
N ILE A 12 81.20 -9.84 27.73
CA ILE A 12 80.30 -10.51 28.67
C ILE A 12 79.90 -9.54 29.79
N VAL A 13 78.62 -9.17 29.79
CA VAL A 13 78.02 -8.32 30.83
C VAL A 13 76.91 -9.10 31.54
N VAL A 14 76.97 -9.10 32.86
CA VAL A 14 76.02 -9.81 33.72
C VAL A 14 75.67 -8.88 34.87
N GLN A 15 74.39 -8.54 34.99
CA GLN A 15 73.89 -7.64 36.03
C GLN A 15 73.44 -8.43 37.26
N THR A 16 73.81 -7.93 38.44
CA THR A 16 73.34 -8.45 39.73
C THR A 16 71.88 -8.03 39.99
N GLN A 17 71.19 -8.70 40.93
CA GLN A 17 69.82 -8.33 41.33
C GLN A 17 69.70 -6.90 41.87
N GLU A 18 70.81 -6.29 42.32
CA GLU A 18 70.92 -4.90 42.77
C GLU A 18 71.30 -3.92 41.65
N GLY A 19 71.34 -4.35 40.39
CA GLY A 19 71.63 -3.50 39.23
C GLY A 19 73.09 -3.07 39.08
N ARG A 20 74.01 -3.58 39.90
CA ARG A 20 75.45 -3.31 39.77
C ARG A 20 76.08 -4.21 38.71
N GLU A 21 76.85 -3.61 37.81
CA GLU A 21 77.70 -4.32 36.85
C GLU A 21 78.95 -4.90 37.55
N THR A 22 79.39 -6.06 37.07
CA THR A 22 80.60 -6.73 37.58
C THR A 22 81.88 -5.99 37.17
N ARG A 23 82.89 -6.00 38.04
CA ARG A 23 84.15 -5.24 37.88
C ARG A 23 85.02 -5.69 36.70
N SER A 24 84.88 -6.94 36.26
CA SER A 24 85.55 -7.46 35.06
C SER A 24 84.67 -8.46 34.32
N ALA A 25 84.93 -8.68 33.05
CA ALA A 25 84.24 -9.69 32.24
C ALA A 25 84.44 -11.13 32.75
N LYS A 26 85.57 -11.41 33.40
CA LYS A 26 85.81 -12.69 34.08
C LYS A 26 84.87 -12.85 35.27
N ASP A 27 84.71 -11.79 36.07
CA ASP A 27 83.78 -11.78 37.21
C ASP A 27 82.32 -11.86 36.73
N ALA A 28 82.01 -11.24 35.58
CA ALA A 28 80.71 -11.35 34.92
C ALA A 28 80.39 -12.81 34.57
N LEU A 29 81.33 -13.49 33.91
CA LEU A 29 81.17 -14.89 33.55
C LEU A 29 81.06 -15.79 34.79
N LEU A 30 81.88 -15.54 35.82
CA LEU A 30 81.83 -16.30 37.06
C LEU A 30 80.48 -16.14 37.76
N LEU A 31 80.00 -14.90 37.87
CA LEU A 31 78.69 -14.58 38.41
C LEU A 31 77.57 -15.26 37.61
N TRP A 32 77.64 -15.25 36.27
CA TRP A 32 76.67 -15.96 35.45
C TRP A 32 76.66 -17.46 35.75
N CYS A 33 77.84 -18.09 35.86
CA CYS A 33 77.93 -19.50 36.22
C CYS A 33 77.25 -19.75 37.56
N GLN A 34 77.61 -18.96 38.59
CA GLN A 34 77.01 -19.04 39.93
C GLN A 34 75.48 -18.88 39.89
N MET A 35 74.97 -17.88 39.17
CA MET A 35 73.53 -17.64 39.05
C MET A 35 72.79 -18.78 38.35
N LYS A 36 73.44 -19.44 37.39
CA LYS A 36 72.84 -20.53 36.60
C LYS A 36 72.93 -21.87 37.31
N THR A 37 73.98 -22.11 38.08
CA THR A 37 74.17 -23.32 38.88
C THR A 37 73.67 -23.20 40.32
N ALA A 38 73.18 -22.03 40.74
CA ALA A 38 72.57 -21.85 42.06
C ALA A 38 71.39 -22.82 42.26
N GLY A 39 71.41 -23.54 43.39
CA GLY A 39 70.38 -24.51 43.77
C GLY A 39 70.63 -25.95 43.29
N TYR A 40 71.71 -26.21 42.53
CA TYR A 40 72.11 -27.58 42.20
C TYR A 40 72.87 -28.21 43.37
N PRO A 41 72.54 -29.46 43.76
CA PRO A 41 73.23 -30.14 44.84
C PRO A 41 74.68 -30.41 44.45
N GLN A 42 75.61 -30.24 45.41
CA GLN A 42 77.05 -30.47 45.25
C GLN A 42 77.75 -29.61 44.18
N VAL A 43 77.09 -28.58 43.62
CA VAL A 43 77.70 -27.64 42.67
C VAL A 43 77.94 -26.29 43.33
N ASN A 44 79.20 -25.95 43.60
CA ASN A 44 79.59 -24.64 44.12
C ASN A 44 80.70 -24.00 43.26
N VAL A 45 80.31 -23.12 42.35
CA VAL A 45 81.24 -22.47 41.41
C VAL A 45 81.87 -21.23 42.04
N THR A 46 83.13 -21.32 42.46
CA THR A 46 83.88 -20.19 43.05
C THR A 46 85.08 -19.74 42.24
N ASN A 47 85.54 -20.57 41.29
CA ASN A 47 86.68 -20.31 40.42
C ASN A 47 86.49 -21.00 39.05
N PHE A 48 87.45 -20.81 38.13
CA PHE A 48 87.50 -21.52 36.86
C PHE A 48 88.57 -22.64 36.84
N THR A 49 88.81 -23.27 37.99
CA THR A 49 89.74 -24.40 38.13
C THR A 49 89.07 -25.54 38.87
N SER A 50 89.27 -25.65 40.17
CA SER A 50 88.80 -26.77 41.00
C SER A 50 87.27 -26.91 41.04
N SER A 51 86.52 -25.82 40.86
CA SER A 51 85.04 -25.83 40.87
C SER A 51 84.41 -26.58 39.70
N TRP A 52 85.19 -26.89 38.65
CA TRP A 52 84.73 -27.55 37.42
C TRP A 52 85.25 -28.98 37.28
N LYS A 53 86.14 -29.40 38.20
CA LYS A 53 86.92 -30.64 38.14
C LYS A 53 86.05 -31.91 38.15
N ASP A 54 84.94 -31.89 38.87
CA ASP A 54 84.00 -33.00 39.00
C ASP A 54 83.00 -33.11 37.83
N GLY A 55 83.04 -32.17 36.88
CA GLY A 55 82.13 -32.10 35.74
C GLY A 55 80.68 -31.75 36.07
N LEU A 56 80.29 -31.63 37.34
CA LEU A 56 78.91 -31.34 37.72
C LEU A 56 78.50 -29.92 37.30
N ALA A 57 79.42 -28.95 37.40
CA ALA A 57 79.17 -27.56 36.99
C ALA A 57 78.80 -27.44 35.49
N PHE A 58 79.47 -28.19 34.60
CA PHE A 58 79.14 -28.20 33.17
C PHE A 58 77.76 -28.80 32.90
N ASN A 59 77.44 -29.95 33.53
CA ASN A 59 76.13 -30.58 33.40
C ASN A 59 75.01 -29.68 33.97
N ALA A 60 75.26 -29.00 35.09
CA ALA A 60 74.30 -28.07 35.71
C ALA A 60 74.01 -26.87 34.80
N LEU A 61 75.04 -26.31 34.14
CA LEU A 61 74.86 -25.24 33.17
C LEU A 61 73.98 -25.65 31.98
N ILE A 62 74.20 -26.85 31.45
CA ILE A 62 73.39 -27.40 30.35
C ILE A 62 71.96 -27.62 30.83
N HIS A 63 71.78 -28.36 31.94
CA HIS A 63 70.46 -28.67 32.51
C HIS A 63 69.65 -27.40 32.83
N LYS A 64 70.29 -26.34 33.33
CA LYS A 64 69.60 -25.08 33.66
C LYS A 64 68.93 -24.44 32.44
N HIS A 65 69.54 -24.55 31.27
CA HIS A 65 69.04 -23.93 30.04
C HIS A 65 68.24 -24.91 29.17
N ARG A 66 68.58 -26.20 29.25
CA ARG A 66 68.01 -27.31 28.48
C ARG A 66 67.89 -28.54 29.39
N PRO A 67 66.88 -28.57 30.29
CA PRO A 67 66.71 -29.66 31.24
C PRO A 67 66.37 -30.98 30.54
N ASP A 68 65.86 -30.91 29.32
CA ASP A 68 65.56 -32.06 28.46
C ASP A 68 66.79 -32.86 28.03
N LEU A 69 68.01 -32.30 28.15
CA LEU A 69 69.24 -32.92 27.66
C LEU A 69 70.06 -33.66 28.72
N ILE A 70 69.81 -33.40 30.00
CA ILE A 70 70.62 -33.92 31.11
C ILE A 70 69.70 -34.44 32.21
N ASP A 71 69.92 -35.65 32.69
CA ASP A 71 69.27 -36.15 33.91
C ASP A 71 70.21 -35.91 35.10
N PHE A 72 70.08 -34.75 35.74
CA PHE A 72 71.06 -34.29 36.72
C PHE A 72 71.07 -35.14 38.00
N ASP A 73 69.94 -35.71 38.40
CA ASP A 73 69.80 -36.50 39.64
C ASP A 73 70.60 -37.80 39.61
N LYS A 74 70.99 -38.26 38.41
CA LYS A 74 71.82 -39.46 38.23
C LYS A 74 73.32 -39.18 38.33
N LEU A 75 73.74 -37.92 38.32
CA LEU A 75 75.14 -37.53 38.37
C LEU A 75 75.65 -37.49 39.82
N LYS A 76 76.88 -37.95 40.03
CA LYS A 76 77.55 -37.94 41.33
C LYS A 76 78.96 -37.36 41.19
N ASP A 77 79.41 -36.61 42.18
CA ASP A 77 80.75 -36.00 42.26
C ASP A 77 81.89 -37.03 42.14
N SER A 78 81.66 -38.26 42.61
CA SER A 78 82.61 -39.38 42.51
C SER A 78 82.98 -39.76 41.07
N ASN A 79 82.13 -39.44 40.08
CA ASN A 79 82.26 -39.89 38.69
C ASN A 79 82.73 -38.77 37.75
N ALA A 80 83.71 -37.98 38.19
CA ALA A 80 84.19 -36.77 37.51
C ALA A 80 84.44 -36.94 36.00
N ARG A 81 85.20 -37.98 35.60
CA ARG A 81 85.53 -38.24 34.19
C ARG A 81 84.28 -38.51 33.34
N HIS A 82 83.35 -39.29 33.88
CA HIS A 82 82.08 -39.59 33.19
C HIS A 82 81.21 -38.34 33.07
N ASN A 83 81.12 -37.53 34.13
CA ASN A 83 80.35 -36.28 34.11
C ASN A 83 80.90 -35.30 33.06
N LEU A 84 82.22 -35.15 32.98
CA LEU A 84 82.89 -34.30 31.99
C LEU A 84 82.65 -34.81 30.56
N GLU A 85 82.89 -36.10 30.30
CA GLU A 85 82.64 -36.71 28.99
C GLU A 85 81.17 -36.57 28.57
N HIS A 86 80.25 -36.76 29.51
CA HIS A 86 78.82 -36.60 29.28
C HIS A 86 78.45 -35.16 28.90
N ALA A 87 78.89 -34.17 29.69
CA ALA A 87 78.62 -32.76 29.40
C ALA A 87 79.18 -32.33 28.04
N PHE A 88 80.42 -32.73 27.73
CA PHE A 88 81.10 -32.32 26.50
C PHE A 88 80.44 -32.96 25.27
N LYS A 89 80.07 -34.24 25.36
CA LYS A 89 79.37 -34.96 24.30
C LYS A 89 77.97 -34.43 24.06
N VAL A 90 77.24 -34.08 25.12
CA VAL A 90 75.91 -33.45 25.00
C VAL A 90 76.04 -32.06 24.39
N ALA A 91 77.01 -31.27 24.84
CA ALA A 91 77.28 -29.94 24.30
C ALA A 91 77.66 -29.98 22.81
N GLU A 92 78.48 -30.93 22.39
CA GLU A 92 78.86 -31.13 20.99
C GLU A 92 77.66 -31.55 20.14
N ARG A 93 77.01 -32.66 20.52
CA ARG A 93 75.98 -33.30 19.68
C ARG A 93 74.67 -32.54 19.64
N GLN A 94 74.27 -31.92 20.75
CA GLN A 94 72.95 -31.31 20.90
C GLN A 94 72.98 -29.78 20.85
N LEU A 95 74.11 -29.17 21.24
CA LEU A 95 74.25 -27.71 21.26
C LEU A 95 75.23 -27.20 20.18
N GLY A 96 76.00 -28.07 19.53
CA GLY A 96 77.01 -27.67 18.54
C GLY A 96 78.19 -26.91 19.17
N ILE A 97 78.39 -27.02 20.48
CA ILE A 97 79.51 -26.41 21.18
C ILE A 97 80.70 -27.35 21.08
N ILE A 98 81.68 -26.98 20.25
CA ILE A 98 82.89 -27.77 19.99
C ILE A 98 83.62 -28.04 21.31
N PRO A 99 83.90 -29.30 21.69
CA PRO A 99 84.65 -29.61 22.90
C PRO A 99 86.07 -29.07 22.77
N LEU A 100 86.40 -28.06 23.59
CA LEU A 100 87.73 -27.44 23.63
C LEU A 100 88.63 -28.03 24.72
N LEU A 101 88.08 -28.93 25.53
CA LEU A 101 88.73 -29.56 26.67
C LEU A 101 88.57 -31.07 26.56
N ASP A 102 89.63 -31.80 26.87
CA ASP A 102 89.52 -33.23 27.13
C ASP A 102 89.15 -33.47 28.61
N PRO A 103 88.34 -34.49 28.94
CA PRO A 103 88.00 -34.81 30.33
C PRO A 103 89.23 -35.01 31.23
N GLU A 104 90.34 -35.49 30.66
CA GLU A 104 91.61 -35.68 31.38
C GLU A 104 92.25 -34.37 31.78
N ASP A 105 92.17 -33.31 30.97
CA ASP A 105 92.77 -31.99 31.25
C ASP A 105 92.04 -31.23 32.36
N VAL A 106 90.75 -31.55 32.56
CA VAL A 106 89.91 -30.95 33.61
C VAL A 106 89.96 -31.79 34.89
N PHE A 107 90.04 -33.12 34.80
CA PHE A 107 90.20 -34.00 35.94
C PHE A 107 91.68 -34.17 36.34
N THR A 108 92.38 -33.07 36.59
CA THR A 108 93.78 -33.07 37.06
C THR A 108 93.91 -32.40 38.43
N GLU A 109 95.09 -32.48 39.05
CA GLU A 109 95.38 -31.76 40.30
C GLU A 109 95.23 -30.23 40.12
N ASN A 110 95.69 -29.69 38.99
CA ASN A 110 95.68 -28.27 38.68
C ASN A 110 95.12 -27.99 37.28
N PRO A 111 93.78 -27.94 37.11
CA PRO A 111 93.16 -27.63 35.82
C PRO A 111 93.53 -26.22 35.33
N ASP A 112 93.80 -26.06 34.04
CA ASP A 112 94.16 -24.76 33.47
C ASP A 112 92.95 -23.81 33.43
N GLU A 113 93.08 -22.70 34.15
CA GLU A 113 92.01 -21.72 34.31
C GLU A 113 91.56 -21.12 32.97
N LYS A 114 92.51 -20.86 32.08
CA LYS A 114 92.26 -20.19 30.79
C LYS A 114 91.48 -21.11 29.86
N SER A 115 91.84 -22.38 29.84
CA SER A 115 91.17 -23.42 29.07
C SER A 115 89.71 -23.58 29.53
N ILE A 116 89.46 -23.69 30.84
CA ILE A 116 88.10 -23.76 31.39
C ILE A 116 87.30 -22.50 31.07
N ILE A 117 87.87 -21.31 31.28
CA ILE A 117 87.20 -20.05 30.93
C ILE A 117 86.80 -20.04 29.45
N THR A 118 87.70 -20.40 28.53
CA THR A 118 87.43 -20.40 27.08
C THR A 118 86.24 -21.28 26.73
N TYR A 119 86.17 -22.47 27.33
CA TYR A 119 85.08 -23.39 27.05
C TYR A 119 83.75 -22.94 27.67
N VAL A 120 83.77 -22.45 28.92
CA VAL A 120 82.59 -21.90 29.58
C VAL A 120 82.04 -20.65 28.86
N VAL A 121 82.92 -19.85 28.24
CA VAL A 121 82.55 -18.72 27.38
C VAL A 121 81.75 -19.17 26.15
N ALA A 122 82.10 -20.33 25.57
CA ALA A 122 81.33 -20.90 24.46
C ALA A 122 79.89 -21.25 24.89
N PHE A 123 79.71 -21.82 26.09
CA PHE A 123 78.37 -22.03 26.67
C PHE A 123 77.62 -20.72 26.94
N TYR A 124 78.29 -19.72 27.49
CA TYR A 124 77.69 -18.41 27.75
C TYR A 124 77.15 -17.80 26.45
N HIS A 125 77.96 -17.73 25.39
CA HIS A 125 77.55 -17.16 24.11
C HIS A 125 76.38 -17.91 23.48
N TYR A 126 76.43 -19.24 23.51
CA TYR A 126 75.34 -20.07 22.98
C TYR A 126 74.02 -19.79 23.71
N PHE A 127 74.00 -19.88 25.04
CA PHE A 127 72.78 -19.69 25.82
C PHE A 127 72.32 -18.22 25.87
N SER A 128 73.25 -17.27 25.82
CA SER A 128 72.93 -15.85 25.69
C SER A 128 72.25 -15.56 24.36
N LYS A 129 72.81 -16.06 23.24
CA LYS A 129 72.21 -15.96 21.90
C LYS A 129 70.82 -16.60 21.86
N MET A 130 70.66 -17.79 22.45
CA MET A 130 69.35 -18.47 22.55
C MET A 130 68.30 -17.62 23.29
N LYS A 131 68.70 -16.97 24.40
CA LYS A 131 67.82 -16.07 25.16
C LYS A 131 67.44 -14.83 24.33
N VAL A 132 68.40 -14.22 23.62
CA VAL A 132 68.15 -13.07 22.75
C VAL A 132 67.15 -13.45 21.65
N LEU A 133 67.38 -14.57 20.96
CA LEU A 133 66.46 -15.09 19.94
C LEU A 133 65.05 -15.34 20.49
N ALA A 134 64.92 -15.86 21.72
CA ALA A 134 63.62 -16.05 22.35
C ALA A 134 62.91 -14.71 22.65
N VAL A 135 63.63 -13.68 23.05
CA VAL A 135 63.07 -12.33 23.28
C VAL A 135 62.68 -11.66 21.97
N GLU A 136 63.51 -11.77 20.93
CA GLU A 136 63.20 -11.30 19.58
C GLU A 136 61.97 -12.00 19.01
N GLY A 137 61.88 -13.33 19.15
CA GLY A 137 60.70 -14.11 18.77
C GLY A 137 59.43 -13.65 19.50
N LYS A 138 59.51 -13.37 20.80
CA LYS A 138 58.39 -12.79 21.56
C LYS A 138 57.99 -11.39 21.08
N ARG A 139 58.94 -10.55 20.71
CA ARG A 139 58.67 -9.20 20.17
C ARG A 139 57.98 -9.28 18.82
N VAL A 140 58.47 -10.14 17.92
CA VAL A 140 57.86 -10.39 16.61
C VAL A 140 56.45 -10.97 16.77
N GLY A 141 56.26 -11.94 17.68
CA GLY A 141 54.95 -12.51 17.99
C GLY A 141 53.91 -11.44 18.37
N LYS A 142 54.26 -10.52 19.28
CA LYS A 142 53.36 -9.41 19.66
C LYS A 142 52.97 -8.52 18.48
N VAL A 143 53.90 -8.21 17.59
CA VAL A 143 53.61 -7.38 16.40
C VAL A 143 52.66 -8.11 15.45
N ILE A 144 52.87 -9.42 15.26
CA ILE A 144 51.99 -10.26 14.44
C ILE A 144 50.59 -10.35 15.06
N ASP A 145 50.48 -10.58 16.37
CA ASP A 145 49.19 -10.64 17.07
C ASP A 145 48.39 -9.34 16.89
N HIS A 146 49.06 -8.18 17.03
CA HIS A 146 48.44 -6.88 16.77
C HIS A 146 47.98 -6.70 15.32
N ALA A 147 48.75 -7.20 14.35
CA ALA A 147 48.38 -7.17 12.94
C ALA A 147 47.15 -8.06 12.66
N ILE A 148 47.12 -9.28 13.19
CA ILE A 148 46.00 -10.22 13.04
C ILE A 148 44.71 -9.64 13.63
N GLU A 149 44.78 -9.06 14.84
CA GLU A 149 43.62 -8.42 15.45
C GLU A 149 43.11 -7.23 14.62
N THR A 150 44.02 -6.45 14.02
CA THR A 150 43.66 -5.30 13.18
C THR A 150 42.98 -5.76 11.89
N GLU A 151 43.49 -6.82 11.26
CA GLU A 151 42.87 -7.42 10.07
C GLU A 151 41.45 -7.92 10.37
N LYS A 152 41.24 -8.61 11.50
CA LYS A 152 39.90 -9.04 11.94
C LYS A 152 38.93 -7.86 12.11
N MET A 153 39.42 -6.72 12.61
CA MET A 153 38.59 -5.52 12.71
C MET A 153 38.25 -4.93 11.34
N ILE A 154 39.19 -4.96 10.39
CA ILE A 154 38.98 -4.53 9.00
C ILE A 154 37.92 -5.41 8.31
N GLU A 155 38.03 -6.73 8.42
CA GLU A 155 37.05 -7.67 7.90
C GLU A 155 35.65 -7.42 8.50
N LYS A 156 35.59 -7.22 9.82
CA LYS A 156 34.34 -6.90 10.52
C LYS A 156 33.72 -5.60 10.02
N TYR A 157 34.52 -4.53 9.84
CA TYR A 157 34.04 -3.27 9.27
C TYR A 157 33.48 -3.50 7.86
N SER A 158 34.21 -4.22 7.00
CA SER A 158 33.80 -4.48 5.62
C SER A 158 32.48 -5.27 5.55
N GLY A 159 32.30 -6.27 6.42
CA GLY A 159 31.05 -7.04 6.53
C GLY A 159 29.87 -6.16 6.94
N LEU A 160 29.98 -5.50 8.09
CA LEU A 160 28.92 -4.64 8.64
C LEU A 160 28.55 -3.48 7.71
N ALA A 161 29.53 -2.86 7.03
CA ALA A 161 29.26 -1.81 6.05
C ALA A 161 28.46 -2.34 4.85
N THR A 162 28.76 -3.56 4.38
CA THR A 162 28.03 -4.19 3.27
C THR A 162 26.59 -4.48 3.66
N GLU A 163 26.39 -5.07 4.83
CA GLU A 163 25.06 -5.39 5.36
C GLU A 163 24.19 -4.14 5.51
N LEU A 164 24.76 -3.05 6.07
CA LEU A 164 24.05 -1.78 6.21
C LEU A 164 23.69 -1.16 4.85
N LEU A 165 24.65 -1.10 3.91
CA LEU A 165 24.41 -0.56 2.57
C LEU A 165 23.35 -1.36 1.80
N THR A 166 23.42 -2.68 1.87
CA THR A 166 22.42 -3.57 1.25
C THR A 166 21.04 -3.37 1.87
N TRP A 167 20.95 -3.24 3.19
CA TRP A 167 19.70 -2.94 3.87
C TRP A 167 19.13 -1.58 3.44
N ILE A 168 19.98 -0.54 3.32
CA ILE A 168 19.58 0.78 2.83
C ILE A 168 18.99 0.67 1.41
N GLU A 169 19.69 0.04 0.49
CA GLU A 169 19.25 -0.12 -0.90
C GLU A 169 17.91 -0.86 -1.01
N GLN A 170 17.76 -1.97 -0.28
CA GLN A 170 16.51 -2.73 -0.24
C GLN A 170 15.36 -1.92 0.36
N THR A 171 15.63 -1.17 1.44
CA THR A 171 14.63 -0.33 2.10
C THR A 171 14.19 0.81 1.19
N ILE A 172 15.13 1.47 0.49
CA ILE A 172 14.82 2.49 -0.52
C ILE A 172 13.90 1.92 -1.60
N ALA A 173 14.16 0.71 -2.09
CA ALA A 173 13.30 0.07 -3.10
C ALA A 173 11.87 -0.14 -2.58
N VAL A 174 11.69 -0.54 -1.32
CA VAL A 174 10.37 -0.69 -0.69
C VAL A 174 9.68 0.67 -0.49
N LEU A 175 10.40 1.69 0.00
CA LEU A 175 9.88 3.04 0.21
C LEU A 175 9.50 3.74 -1.10
N ASN A 176 10.21 3.45 -2.19
CA ASN A 176 9.90 3.98 -3.52
C ASN A 176 8.70 3.32 -4.19
N SER A 177 8.19 2.22 -3.65
CA SER A 177 6.92 1.66 -4.13
C SER A 177 5.82 2.71 -4.08
N ARG A 178 5.06 2.82 -5.18
CA ARG A 178 3.87 3.69 -5.30
C ARG A 178 2.58 2.87 -5.38
N LYS A 179 2.61 1.63 -4.90
CA LYS A 179 1.43 0.79 -4.74
C LYS A 179 0.76 1.09 -3.40
N PHE A 180 -0.49 1.55 -3.46
CA PHE A 180 -1.31 1.85 -2.30
C PHE A 180 -2.50 0.91 -2.22
N ALA A 181 -2.96 0.64 -1.00
CA ALA A 181 -4.21 -0.07 -0.81
C ALA A 181 -5.37 0.81 -1.30
N ASN A 182 -6.30 0.23 -2.06
CA ASN A 182 -7.48 0.96 -2.51
C ASN A 182 -8.57 0.91 -1.43
N SER A 183 -8.30 1.45 -0.24
CA SER A 183 -9.29 1.65 0.82
C SER A 183 -8.71 2.51 1.93
N LEU A 184 -9.55 3.27 2.61
CA LEU A 184 -9.13 4.10 3.75
C LEU A 184 -8.43 3.28 4.83
N THR A 185 -9.01 2.13 5.21
CA THR A 185 -8.45 1.22 6.21
C THR A 185 -7.12 0.62 5.76
N GLY A 186 -7.00 0.24 4.48
CA GLY A 186 -5.75 -0.28 3.93
C GLY A 186 -4.62 0.75 3.94
N VAL A 187 -4.90 2.00 3.62
CA VAL A 187 -3.88 3.08 3.66
C VAL A 187 -3.48 3.40 5.11
N GLN A 188 -4.42 3.38 6.05
CA GLN A 188 -4.12 3.52 7.48
C GLN A 188 -3.18 2.42 7.99
N GLN A 189 -3.37 1.17 7.56
CA GLN A 189 -2.45 0.07 7.87
C GLN A 189 -1.06 0.29 7.27
N GLN A 190 -0.98 0.80 6.03
CA GLN A 190 0.31 1.13 5.40
C GLN A 190 1.03 2.27 6.14
N LEU A 191 0.30 3.27 6.65
CA LEU A 191 0.86 4.33 7.51
C LEU A 191 1.33 3.78 8.85
N GLN A 192 0.60 2.86 9.46
CA GLN A 192 1.01 2.20 10.70
C GLN A 192 2.30 1.41 10.49
N ALA A 193 2.39 0.60 9.43
CA ALA A 193 3.61 -0.14 9.10
C ALA A 193 4.80 0.80 8.86
N PHE A 194 4.57 1.93 8.18
CA PHE A 194 5.60 2.96 8.00
C PHE A 194 6.03 3.60 9.33
N SER A 195 5.09 3.83 10.26
CA SER A 195 5.41 4.29 11.61
C SER A 195 6.24 3.28 12.40
N THR A 196 5.92 1.99 12.31
CA THR A 196 6.71 0.90 12.91
C THR A 196 8.13 0.89 12.36
N TYR A 197 8.30 0.99 11.03
CA TYR A 197 9.62 1.12 10.40
C TYR A 197 10.42 2.29 11.02
N ARG A 198 9.82 3.48 11.11
CA ARG A 198 10.51 4.69 11.62
C ARG A 198 10.87 4.62 13.10
N THR A 199 10.04 3.97 13.91
CA THR A 199 10.15 3.99 15.38
C THR A 199 10.84 2.76 15.95
N VAL A 200 10.86 1.65 15.23
CA VAL A 200 11.39 0.37 15.70
C VAL A 200 12.55 -0.12 14.84
N GLU A 201 12.40 -0.15 13.51
CA GLU A 201 13.37 -0.79 12.61
C GLU A 201 14.55 0.14 12.24
N LYS A 202 14.29 1.41 11.94
CA LYS A 202 15.32 2.40 11.54
C LYS A 202 16.30 2.78 12.68
N PRO A 203 15.87 3.01 13.94
CA PRO A 203 16.78 3.44 15.01
C PRO A 203 18.00 2.54 15.26
N PRO A 204 17.90 1.19 15.34
CA PRO A 204 19.09 0.35 15.49
C PRO A 204 20.03 0.45 14.28
N LYS A 205 19.51 0.65 13.06
CA LYS A 205 20.33 0.87 11.86
C LYS A 205 21.10 2.20 11.89
N PHE A 206 20.52 3.23 12.47
CA PHE A 206 21.23 4.49 12.72
C PHE A 206 22.36 4.31 13.74
N GLN A 207 22.16 3.48 14.77
CA GLN A 207 23.23 3.13 15.72
C GLN A 207 24.34 2.32 15.05
N GLU A 208 24.00 1.35 14.19
CA GLU A 208 24.98 0.58 13.39
C GLU A 208 25.85 1.51 12.53
N LYS A 209 25.24 2.52 11.88
CA LYS A 209 25.96 3.56 11.12
C LYS A 209 27.01 4.27 12.00
N GLY A 210 26.63 4.73 13.20
CA GLY A 210 27.56 5.39 14.13
C GLY A 210 28.66 4.44 14.63
N ASN A 211 28.32 3.17 14.91
CA ASN A 211 29.28 2.16 15.34
C ASN A 211 30.34 1.86 14.27
N LEU A 212 29.97 1.92 12.97
CA LEU A 212 30.92 1.78 11.87
C LEU A 212 31.95 2.92 11.83
N GLU A 213 31.52 4.17 12.05
CA GLU A 213 32.44 5.32 12.13
C GLU A 213 33.44 5.16 13.28
N VAL A 214 32.96 4.75 14.46
CA VAL A 214 33.80 4.49 15.64
C VAL A 214 34.78 3.34 15.39
N LEU A 215 34.32 2.25 14.74
CA LEU A 215 35.16 1.12 14.42
C LEU A 215 36.27 1.51 13.43
N LEU A 216 35.94 2.27 12.38
CA LEU A 216 36.93 2.76 11.42
C LEU A 216 37.96 3.67 12.09
N PHE A 217 37.50 4.61 12.94
CA PHE A 217 38.39 5.48 13.70
C PHE A 217 39.36 4.68 14.59
N THR A 218 38.86 3.63 15.23
CA THR A 218 39.65 2.73 16.09
C THR A 218 40.72 1.98 15.28
N ILE A 219 40.35 1.40 14.13
CA ILE A 219 41.28 0.72 13.21
C ILE A 219 42.37 1.70 12.78
N GLN A 220 41.99 2.87 12.28
CA GLN A 220 42.92 3.87 11.78
C GLN A 220 43.87 4.38 12.88
N SER A 221 43.35 4.61 14.08
CA SER A 221 44.15 5.05 15.23
C SER A 221 45.17 3.99 15.65
N ARG A 222 44.77 2.71 15.69
CA ARG A 222 45.66 1.60 16.01
C ARG A 222 46.76 1.43 14.96
N MET A 223 46.42 1.53 13.67
CA MET A 223 47.41 1.43 12.59
C MET A 223 48.42 2.58 12.62
N ARG A 224 47.98 3.81 12.93
CA ARG A 224 48.89 4.96 13.11
C ARG A 224 49.84 4.73 14.28
N ALA A 225 49.33 4.29 15.43
CA ALA A 225 50.14 4.01 16.62
C ALA A 225 51.22 2.93 16.34
N ASN A 226 50.91 1.98 15.45
CA ASN A 226 51.83 0.92 15.04
C ASN A 226 52.70 1.29 13.81
N ASN A 227 52.69 2.56 13.36
CA ASN A 227 53.40 3.03 12.17
C ASN A 227 53.07 2.24 10.88
N GLN A 228 51.85 1.71 10.79
CA GLN A 228 51.35 1.00 9.61
C GLN A 228 50.64 1.97 8.65
N LYS A 229 50.57 1.61 7.36
CA LYS A 229 49.76 2.33 6.39
C LYS A 229 48.30 2.31 6.84
N VAL A 230 47.70 3.49 6.99
CA VAL A 230 46.32 3.63 7.46
C VAL A 230 45.36 2.93 6.50
N TYR A 231 44.48 2.10 7.06
CA TYR A 231 43.42 1.46 6.29
C TYR A 231 42.42 2.49 5.75
N THR A 232 42.19 2.41 4.46
CA THR A 232 41.12 3.09 3.73
C THR A 232 40.20 2.02 3.15
N PRO A 233 38.89 2.04 3.49
CA PRO A 233 37.93 1.13 2.89
C PRO A 233 37.95 1.20 1.36
N HIS A 234 37.60 0.09 0.72
CA HIS A 234 37.40 0.04 -0.73
C HIS A 234 36.28 0.98 -1.18
N ASP A 235 36.33 1.40 -2.45
CA ASP A 235 35.34 2.28 -3.08
C ASP A 235 33.91 1.74 -2.86
N GLY A 236 33.01 2.63 -2.42
CA GLY A 236 31.61 2.30 -2.09
C GLY A 236 31.36 1.97 -0.61
N LYS A 237 32.40 1.77 0.20
CA LYS A 237 32.29 1.52 1.67
C LYS A 237 32.94 2.61 2.52
N LEU A 238 33.22 3.78 1.93
CA LEU A 238 33.71 4.93 2.67
C LEU A 238 32.61 5.47 3.58
N VAL A 239 33.00 6.13 4.67
CA VAL A 239 32.04 6.83 5.55
C VAL A 239 31.20 7.85 4.77
N SER A 240 31.80 8.53 3.78
CA SER A 240 31.08 9.41 2.88
C SER A 240 30.04 8.69 2.02
N ASP A 241 30.32 7.47 1.56
CA ASP A 241 29.37 6.68 0.77
C ASP A 241 28.19 6.21 1.63
N ILE A 242 28.47 5.76 2.87
CA ILE A 242 27.43 5.38 3.84
C ILE A 242 26.56 6.59 4.19
N ASN A 243 27.17 7.77 4.40
CA ASN A 243 26.42 9.01 4.64
C ASN A 243 25.53 9.37 3.46
N ARG A 244 26.05 9.32 2.22
CA ARG A 244 25.25 9.58 1.00
C ARG A 244 24.11 8.58 0.81
N ALA A 245 24.35 7.29 1.09
CA ALA A 245 23.31 6.26 1.04
C ALA A 245 22.22 6.53 2.10
N TRP A 246 22.62 6.95 3.30
CA TRP A 246 21.69 7.31 4.37
C TRP A 246 20.86 8.56 4.03
N GLU A 247 21.45 9.59 3.44
CA GLU A 247 20.73 10.77 2.93
C GLU A 247 19.69 10.35 1.85
N SER A 248 20.07 9.44 0.95
CA SER A 248 19.16 8.90 -0.07
C SER A 248 17.98 8.12 0.55
N LEU A 249 18.22 7.42 1.66
CA LEU A 249 17.17 6.75 2.44
C LEU A 249 16.20 7.76 3.07
N GLU A 250 16.73 8.85 3.64
CA GLU A 250 15.92 9.90 4.26
C GLU A 250 15.04 10.62 3.23
N GLU A 251 15.56 10.89 2.03
CA GLU A 251 14.77 11.43 0.93
C GLU A 251 13.67 10.45 0.51
N ALA A 252 13.98 9.16 0.34
CA ALA A 252 12.96 8.15 0.01
C ALA A 252 11.89 8.02 1.10
N GLU A 253 12.27 8.14 2.38
CA GLU A 253 11.35 8.15 3.53
C GLU A 253 10.41 9.35 3.48
N TYR A 254 10.94 10.55 3.23
CA TYR A 254 10.15 11.77 3.10
C TYR A 254 9.13 11.66 1.95
N GLN A 255 9.57 11.21 0.77
CA GLN A 255 8.69 11.02 -0.38
C GLN A 255 7.61 9.96 -0.13
N ARG A 256 7.94 8.88 0.59
CA ARG A 256 6.96 7.84 0.96
C ARG A 256 5.93 8.38 1.94
N GLU A 257 6.34 9.17 2.93
CA GLU A 257 5.43 9.80 3.89
C GLU A 257 4.43 10.72 3.19
N LEU A 258 4.92 11.59 2.30
CA LEU A 258 4.06 12.48 1.51
C LEU A 258 3.07 11.70 0.65
N ALA A 259 3.54 10.67 -0.04
CA ALA A 259 2.69 9.88 -0.93
C ALA A 259 1.59 9.13 -0.15
N LEU A 260 1.92 8.55 1.02
CA LEU A 260 0.93 7.90 1.90
C LEU A 260 -0.09 8.90 2.45
N ARG A 261 0.34 10.10 2.88
CA ARG A 261 -0.58 11.15 3.36
C ARG A 261 -1.51 11.65 2.27
N ASN A 262 -0.98 11.87 1.06
CA ASN A 262 -1.79 12.29 -0.09
C ASN A 262 -2.83 11.23 -0.47
N GLU A 263 -2.44 9.95 -0.49
CA GLU A 263 -3.38 8.88 -0.76
C GLU A 263 -4.42 8.73 0.36
N LEU A 264 -4.04 8.93 1.63
CA LEU A 264 -5.00 8.92 2.74
C LEU A 264 -6.09 9.98 2.53
N ILE A 265 -5.68 11.22 2.23
CA ILE A 265 -6.61 12.33 1.94
C ILE A 265 -7.49 11.99 0.74
N ARG A 266 -6.93 11.36 -0.31
CA ARG A 266 -7.71 10.93 -1.48
C ARG A 266 -8.77 9.90 -1.08
N GLN A 267 -8.41 8.88 -0.32
CA GLN A 267 -9.35 7.85 0.16
C GLN A 267 -10.43 8.45 1.08
N GLU A 268 -10.09 9.39 1.98
CA GLU A 268 -11.07 10.09 2.81
C GLU A 268 -12.07 10.89 1.98
N LYS A 269 -11.62 11.58 0.93
CA LYS A 269 -12.50 12.30 0.01
C LYS A 269 -13.44 11.35 -0.73
N LEU A 270 -12.93 10.21 -1.21
CA LEU A 270 -13.77 9.21 -1.88
C LEU A 270 -14.84 8.64 -0.95
N GLU A 271 -14.50 8.35 0.30
CA GLU A 271 -15.46 7.92 1.31
C GLU A 271 -16.53 8.99 1.58
N GLN A 272 -16.17 10.28 1.59
CA GLN A 272 -17.14 11.38 1.72
C GLN A 272 -18.08 11.47 0.50
N VAL A 273 -17.54 11.33 -0.72
CA VAL A 273 -18.33 11.32 -1.96
C VAL A 273 -19.27 10.11 -1.99
N ALA A 274 -18.79 8.91 -1.61
CA ALA A 274 -19.60 7.70 -1.51
C ALA A 274 -20.75 7.86 -0.51
N ARG A 275 -20.48 8.41 0.69
CA ARG A 275 -21.54 8.73 1.68
C ARG A 275 -22.56 9.73 1.13
N ARG A 276 -22.11 10.73 0.35
CA ARG A 276 -23.01 11.71 -0.29
C ARG A 276 -23.87 11.03 -1.37
N PHE A 277 -23.29 10.15 -2.17
CA PHE A 277 -24.00 9.32 -3.13
C PHE A 277 -25.08 8.49 -2.42
N ASP A 278 -24.75 7.77 -1.35
CA ASP A 278 -25.69 6.91 -0.63
C ASP A 278 -26.88 7.67 -0.05
N ARG A 279 -26.63 8.84 0.57
CA ARG A 279 -27.71 9.69 1.07
C ARG A 279 -28.61 10.18 -0.06
N LYS A 280 -28.03 10.66 -1.16
CA LYS A 280 -28.82 11.14 -2.31
C LYS A 280 -29.60 9.99 -2.94
N ALA A 281 -28.97 8.83 -3.15
CA ALA A 281 -29.58 7.64 -3.74
C ALA A 281 -30.83 7.22 -2.97
N ALA A 282 -30.74 7.09 -1.63
CA ALA A 282 -31.88 6.75 -0.79
C ALA A 282 -33.06 7.73 -0.95
N MET A 283 -32.78 9.04 -1.01
CA MET A 283 -33.82 10.05 -1.23
C MET A 283 -34.49 9.92 -2.62
N ARG A 284 -33.73 9.54 -3.66
CA ARG A 284 -34.29 9.33 -5.01
C ARG A 284 -35.12 8.06 -5.05
N GLU A 285 -34.64 6.97 -4.47
CA GLU A 285 -35.39 5.71 -4.37
C GLU A 285 -36.76 5.91 -3.71
N THR A 286 -36.80 6.61 -2.57
CA THR A 286 -38.08 6.93 -1.89
C THR A 286 -39.00 7.76 -2.77
N TRP A 287 -38.49 8.87 -3.34
CA TRP A 287 -39.29 9.75 -4.18
C TRP A 287 -39.83 9.04 -5.43
N LEU A 288 -39.01 8.21 -6.07
CA LEU A 288 -39.40 7.45 -7.27
C LEU A 288 -40.49 6.45 -6.96
N ASN A 289 -40.33 5.67 -5.90
CA ASN A 289 -41.33 4.67 -5.50
C ASN A 289 -42.68 5.32 -5.13
N GLU A 290 -42.65 6.44 -4.43
CA GLU A 290 -43.87 7.19 -4.08
C GLU A 290 -44.57 7.76 -5.31
N ASN A 291 -43.82 8.37 -6.24
CA ASN A 291 -44.40 8.94 -7.45
C ASN A 291 -44.91 7.87 -8.41
N GLN A 292 -44.18 6.77 -8.58
CA GLN A 292 -44.65 5.63 -9.38
C GLN A 292 -45.99 5.10 -8.87
N ARG A 293 -46.14 4.93 -7.55
CA ARG A 293 -47.41 4.51 -6.94
C ARG A 293 -48.52 5.53 -7.19
N LEU A 294 -48.22 6.82 -7.11
CA LEU A 294 -49.18 7.89 -7.36
C LEU A 294 -49.64 7.95 -8.83
N VAL A 295 -48.76 7.62 -9.78
CA VAL A 295 -49.08 7.65 -11.21
C VAL A 295 -49.61 6.35 -11.78
N ALA A 296 -49.53 5.24 -11.03
CA ALA A 296 -50.09 3.96 -11.44
C ALA A 296 -51.63 3.92 -11.40
N GLN A 297 -52.29 4.81 -10.67
CA GLN A 297 -53.74 4.82 -10.50
C GLN A 297 -54.46 5.78 -11.45
N ASP A 298 -55.48 5.28 -12.16
CA ASP A 298 -56.32 6.06 -13.06
C ASP A 298 -57.50 6.68 -12.30
N ASN A 299 -57.21 7.75 -11.55
CA ASN A 299 -58.19 8.49 -10.77
C ASN A 299 -58.73 9.69 -11.58
N PHE A 300 -59.35 9.43 -12.73
CA PHE A 300 -59.77 10.48 -13.68
C PHE A 300 -61.13 11.11 -13.37
N GLY A 301 -62.03 10.38 -12.69
CA GLY A 301 -63.40 10.81 -12.45
C GLY A 301 -64.36 10.40 -13.57
N TYR A 302 -65.65 10.74 -13.41
CA TYR A 302 -66.73 10.25 -14.27
C TYR A 302 -67.40 11.34 -15.13
N ASP A 303 -67.10 12.60 -14.90
CA ASP A 303 -67.61 13.75 -15.68
C ASP A 303 -66.47 14.57 -16.30
N LEU A 304 -66.81 15.44 -17.24
CA LEU A 304 -65.83 16.24 -17.97
C LEU A 304 -65.00 17.13 -17.04
N ALA A 305 -65.64 17.77 -16.06
CA ALA A 305 -64.96 18.69 -15.15
C ALA A 305 -63.90 17.97 -14.28
N ALA A 306 -64.22 16.78 -13.77
CA ALA A 306 -63.30 15.95 -13.01
C ALA A 306 -62.11 15.48 -13.88
N VAL A 307 -62.38 15.06 -15.13
CA VAL A 307 -61.32 14.61 -16.05
C VAL A 307 -60.41 15.77 -16.48
N GLU A 308 -60.97 16.96 -16.71
CA GLU A 308 -60.17 18.17 -16.97
C GLU A 308 -59.30 18.57 -15.77
N ALA A 309 -59.85 18.47 -14.55
CA ALA A 309 -59.09 18.69 -13.32
C ALA A 309 -57.98 17.64 -13.16
N ALA A 310 -58.26 16.37 -13.45
CA ALA A 310 -57.26 15.30 -13.45
C ALA A 310 -56.16 15.55 -14.48
N LYS A 311 -56.48 16.08 -15.67
CA LYS A 311 -55.51 16.48 -16.69
C LYS A 311 -54.58 17.57 -16.20
N LYS A 312 -55.12 18.66 -15.64
CA LYS A 312 -54.29 19.74 -15.06
C LYS A 312 -53.38 19.21 -13.95
N LYS A 313 -53.88 18.31 -13.10
CA LYS A 313 -53.08 17.68 -12.05
C LYS A 313 -51.95 16.81 -12.63
N HIS A 314 -52.21 16.08 -13.71
CA HIS A 314 -51.20 15.29 -14.39
C HIS A 314 -50.11 16.16 -15.02
N GLU A 315 -50.48 17.24 -15.71
CA GLU A 315 -49.53 18.20 -16.30
C GLU A 315 -48.63 18.84 -15.23
N ALA A 316 -49.17 19.13 -14.04
CA ALA A 316 -48.38 19.59 -12.90
C ALA A 316 -47.35 18.53 -12.44
N ILE A 317 -47.77 17.26 -12.33
CA ILE A 317 -46.87 16.15 -11.96
C ILE A 317 -45.78 15.95 -13.02
N GLU A 318 -46.11 16.04 -14.31
CA GLU A 318 -45.12 15.96 -15.40
C GLU A 318 -44.09 17.08 -15.30
N THR A 319 -44.54 18.31 -15.00
CA THR A 319 -43.65 19.47 -14.83
C THR A 319 -42.71 19.29 -13.63
N ASP A 320 -43.26 18.88 -12.48
CA ASP A 320 -42.47 18.60 -11.27
C ASP A 320 -41.48 17.45 -11.49
N THR A 321 -41.90 16.41 -12.22
CA THR A 321 -41.02 15.30 -12.58
C THR A 321 -39.91 15.75 -13.51
N ALA A 322 -40.20 16.55 -14.54
CA ALA A 322 -39.17 17.07 -15.45
C ALA A 322 -38.10 17.89 -14.69
N ALA A 323 -38.52 18.74 -13.74
CA ALA A 323 -37.58 19.46 -12.88
C ALA A 323 -36.75 18.55 -11.97
N TYR A 324 -37.23 17.35 -11.66
CA TYR A 324 -36.51 16.37 -10.85
C TYR A 324 -35.39 15.65 -11.62
N GLU A 325 -35.37 15.70 -12.95
CA GLU A 325 -34.36 15.02 -13.79
C GLU A 325 -32.93 15.44 -13.42
N GLU A 326 -32.70 16.73 -13.16
CA GLU A 326 -31.40 17.26 -12.74
C GLU A 326 -30.88 16.59 -11.46
N ARG A 327 -31.80 16.21 -10.56
CA ARG A 327 -31.45 15.53 -9.31
C ARG A 327 -31.04 14.08 -9.50
N VAL A 328 -31.48 13.44 -10.58
CA VAL A 328 -31.06 12.10 -11.00
C VAL A 328 -29.71 12.19 -11.70
N ARG A 329 -29.53 13.14 -12.62
CA ARG A 329 -28.23 13.41 -13.27
C ARG A 329 -27.13 13.72 -12.26
N ALA A 330 -27.41 14.57 -11.27
CA ALA A 330 -26.45 14.88 -10.19
C ALA A 330 -26.11 13.69 -9.27
N LEU A 331 -26.81 12.56 -9.39
CA LEU A 331 -26.45 11.28 -8.75
C LEU A 331 -25.54 10.46 -9.68
N GLU A 332 -25.83 10.44 -10.97
CA GLU A 332 -24.96 9.83 -11.99
C GLU A 332 -23.57 10.46 -12.00
N ASP A 333 -23.50 11.80 -11.94
CA ASP A 333 -22.23 12.54 -11.89
C ASP A 333 -21.36 12.10 -10.69
N LEU A 334 -21.97 11.88 -9.52
CA LEU A 334 -21.26 11.40 -8.33
C LEU A 334 -20.77 9.96 -8.50
N ALA A 335 -21.58 9.09 -9.13
CA ALA A 335 -21.17 7.72 -9.43
C ALA A 335 -20.00 7.69 -10.43
N GLN A 336 -20.01 8.59 -11.42
CA GLN A 336 -18.96 8.72 -12.41
C GLN A 336 -17.67 9.31 -11.81
N GLU A 337 -17.79 10.26 -10.87
CA GLU A 337 -16.65 10.77 -10.09
C GLU A 337 -15.95 9.64 -9.31
N LEU A 338 -16.73 8.82 -8.61
CA LEU A 338 -16.22 7.64 -7.89
C LEU A 338 -15.58 6.60 -8.83
N GLU A 339 -16.15 6.42 -10.03
CA GLU A 339 -15.62 5.51 -11.04
C GLU A 339 -14.26 5.97 -11.55
N LYS A 340 -14.17 7.25 -11.91
CA LYS A 340 -12.96 7.88 -12.44
C LYS A 340 -11.80 7.80 -11.46
N GLU A 341 -12.09 7.94 -10.17
CA GLU A 341 -11.10 7.85 -9.09
C GLU A 341 -10.86 6.42 -8.59
N ASN A 342 -11.43 5.40 -9.27
CA ASN A 342 -11.26 3.98 -8.96
C ASN A 342 -11.64 3.65 -7.50
N TYR A 343 -12.82 4.11 -7.04
CA TYR A 343 -13.32 3.78 -5.71
C TYR A 343 -13.47 2.27 -5.52
N HIS A 344 -13.15 1.77 -4.31
CA HIS A 344 -13.04 0.34 -4.05
C HIS A 344 -14.35 -0.44 -4.21
N ASP A 345 -15.48 0.20 -3.88
CA ASP A 345 -16.82 -0.40 -3.94
C ASP A 345 -17.61 0.10 -5.16
N GLN A 346 -16.90 0.34 -6.27
CA GLN A 346 -17.51 0.86 -7.50
C GLN A 346 -18.66 -0.01 -8.00
N LYS A 347 -18.58 -1.33 -7.84
CA LYS A 347 -19.63 -2.26 -8.27
C LYS A 347 -20.96 -1.99 -7.58
N ARG A 348 -20.96 -1.72 -6.26
CA ARG A 348 -22.18 -1.38 -5.51
C ARG A 348 -22.74 -0.04 -5.96
N ILE A 349 -21.87 0.95 -6.15
CA ILE A 349 -22.26 2.30 -6.62
C ILE A 349 -22.95 2.20 -7.99
N THR A 350 -22.31 1.51 -8.95
CA THR A 350 -22.87 1.31 -10.29
C THR A 350 -24.20 0.55 -10.25
N ALA A 351 -24.28 -0.57 -9.52
CA ALA A 351 -25.52 -1.34 -9.42
C ALA A 351 -26.68 -0.52 -8.85
N ARG A 352 -26.41 0.31 -7.82
CA ARG A 352 -27.42 1.18 -7.21
C ARG A 352 -27.84 2.33 -8.13
N LYS A 353 -26.88 2.95 -8.82
CA LYS A 353 -27.15 3.95 -9.87
C LYS A 353 -28.06 3.36 -10.95
N ASP A 354 -27.72 2.20 -11.49
CA ASP A 354 -28.49 1.55 -12.56
C ASP A 354 -29.89 1.13 -12.13
N ASN A 355 -30.09 0.81 -10.85
CA ASN A 355 -31.42 0.58 -10.28
C ASN A 355 -32.26 1.86 -10.30
N ILE A 356 -31.68 2.99 -9.87
CA ILE A 356 -32.37 4.29 -9.86
C ILE A 356 -32.72 4.75 -11.27
N LEU A 357 -31.83 4.54 -12.25
CA LEU A 357 -32.11 4.85 -13.65
C LEU A 357 -33.25 3.99 -14.21
N ARG A 358 -33.30 2.71 -13.86
CA ARG A 358 -34.44 1.84 -14.23
C ARG A 358 -35.76 2.33 -13.62
N LEU A 359 -35.76 2.72 -12.34
CA LEU A 359 -36.93 3.31 -11.69
C LEU A 359 -37.34 4.64 -12.35
N TRP A 360 -36.37 5.47 -12.75
CA TRP A 360 -36.63 6.70 -13.48
C TRP A 360 -37.29 6.45 -14.84
N SER A 361 -36.72 5.56 -15.66
CA SER A 361 -37.29 5.17 -16.95
C SER A 361 -38.70 4.62 -16.79
N TYR A 362 -38.93 3.78 -15.79
CA TYR A 362 -40.26 3.22 -15.52
C TYR A 362 -41.28 4.30 -15.11
N LEU A 363 -40.89 5.29 -14.30
CA LEU A 363 -41.77 6.42 -13.96
C LEU A 363 -42.16 7.22 -15.22
N GLN A 364 -41.20 7.47 -16.12
CA GLN A 364 -41.45 8.18 -17.39
C GLN A 364 -42.44 7.40 -18.28
N GLU A 365 -42.32 6.07 -18.34
CA GLU A 365 -43.26 5.22 -19.07
C GLU A 365 -44.67 5.24 -18.45
N LEU A 366 -44.77 5.19 -17.12
CA LEU A 366 -46.05 5.31 -16.41
C LEU A 366 -46.71 6.67 -16.66
N LEU A 367 -45.95 7.77 -16.65
CA LEU A 367 -46.46 9.10 -16.96
C LEU A 367 -47.02 9.17 -18.38
N ARG A 368 -46.25 8.72 -19.38
CA ARG A 368 -46.70 8.70 -20.78
C ARG A 368 -47.95 7.83 -20.97
N SER A 369 -47.98 6.66 -20.35
CA SER A 369 -49.12 5.74 -20.44
C SER A 369 -50.36 6.34 -19.79
N ARG A 370 -50.22 6.93 -18.59
CA ARG A 370 -51.32 7.62 -17.90
C ARG A 370 -51.83 8.80 -18.72
N ARG A 371 -50.94 9.58 -19.35
CA ARG A 371 -51.31 10.69 -20.23
C ARG A 371 -52.20 10.23 -21.38
N GLN A 372 -51.80 9.17 -22.09
CA GLN A 372 -52.59 8.61 -23.20
C GLN A 372 -53.98 8.16 -22.74
N ARG A 373 -54.07 7.45 -21.61
CA ARG A 373 -55.35 7.01 -21.04
C ARG A 373 -56.24 8.20 -20.62
N LEU A 374 -55.63 9.23 -20.04
CA LEU A 374 -56.33 10.45 -19.63
C LEU A 374 -56.83 11.27 -20.81
N GLU A 375 -56.03 11.41 -21.87
CA GLU A 375 -56.42 12.08 -23.11
C GLU A 375 -57.57 11.32 -23.82
N ALA A 376 -57.53 9.99 -23.86
CA ALA A 376 -58.63 9.17 -24.37
C ALA A 376 -59.92 9.35 -23.55
N THR A 377 -59.81 9.36 -22.23
CA THR A 377 -60.95 9.58 -21.33
C THR A 377 -61.53 10.99 -21.50
N LEU A 378 -60.68 12.01 -21.63
CA LEU A 378 -61.09 13.39 -21.87
C LEU A 378 -61.81 13.55 -23.22
N ALA A 379 -61.29 12.91 -24.28
CA ALA A 379 -61.92 12.92 -25.59
C ALA A 379 -63.33 12.31 -25.54
N LEU A 380 -63.50 11.17 -24.87
CA LEU A 380 -64.81 10.54 -24.71
C LEU A 380 -65.79 11.41 -23.91
N GLN A 381 -65.34 12.04 -22.82
CA GLN A 381 -66.21 12.92 -22.03
C GLN A 381 -66.65 14.17 -22.80
N LYS A 382 -65.79 14.73 -23.66
CA LYS A 382 -66.18 15.82 -24.57
C LYS A 382 -67.23 15.38 -25.56
N LEU A 383 -67.09 14.19 -26.16
CA LEU A 383 -68.11 13.63 -27.04
C LEU A 383 -69.44 13.43 -26.30
N PHE A 384 -69.43 12.91 -25.07
CA PHE A 384 -70.65 12.81 -24.26
C PHE A 384 -71.29 14.17 -23.97
N GLN A 385 -70.49 15.21 -23.72
CA GLN A 385 -71.03 16.56 -23.56
C GLN A 385 -71.64 17.09 -24.88
N ASP A 386 -70.99 16.84 -26.02
CA ASP A 386 -71.52 17.21 -27.33
C ASP A 386 -72.82 16.47 -27.68
N MET A 387 -72.98 15.22 -27.22
CA MET A 387 -74.24 14.47 -27.31
C MET A 387 -75.33 15.15 -26.48
N LEU A 388 -75.05 15.51 -25.23
CA LEU A 388 -76.02 16.19 -24.37
C LEU A 388 -76.46 17.52 -24.97
N HIS A 389 -75.52 18.36 -25.41
CA HIS A 389 -75.85 19.62 -26.11
C HIS A 389 -76.69 19.38 -27.38
N SER A 390 -76.44 18.27 -28.08
CA SER A 390 -77.21 17.90 -29.26
C SER A 390 -78.63 17.47 -28.90
N ILE A 391 -78.83 16.74 -27.80
CA ILE A 391 -80.14 16.35 -27.28
C ILE A 391 -80.92 17.58 -26.82
N ASP A 392 -80.29 18.47 -26.04
CA ASP A 392 -80.92 19.71 -25.57
C ASP A 392 -81.41 20.56 -26.75
N TRP A 393 -80.57 20.72 -27.78
CA TRP A 393 -80.97 21.41 -29.02
C TRP A 393 -82.14 20.70 -29.73
N MET A 394 -82.12 19.36 -29.81
CA MET A 394 -83.21 18.61 -30.41
C MET A 394 -84.53 18.81 -29.66
N ASP A 395 -84.50 18.81 -28.33
CA ASP A 395 -85.68 19.04 -27.49
C ASP A 395 -86.22 20.48 -27.64
N GLU A 396 -85.33 21.48 -27.75
CA GLU A 396 -85.71 22.85 -28.09
C GLU A 396 -86.45 22.91 -29.44
N ILE A 397 -85.93 22.25 -30.49
CA ILE A 397 -86.59 22.22 -31.80
C ILE A 397 -87.90 21.42 -31.78
N LYS A 398 -87.96 20.29 -31.06
CA LYS A 398 -89.21 19.53 -30.84
C LYS A 398 -90.31 20.42 -30.27
N ALA A 399 -89.98 21.29 -29.32
CA ALA A 399 -90.94 22.25 -28.75
C ALA A 399 -91.50 23.23 -29.81
N HIS A 400 -90.67 23.70 -30.75
CA HIS A 400 -91.12 24.56 -31.85
C HIS A 400 -92.01 23.83 -32.87
N LEU A 401 -91.73 22.55 -33.12
CA LEU A 401 -92.52 21.72 -34.05
C LEU A 401 -93.94 21.42 -33.55
N LEU A 402 -94.18 21.52 -32.24
CA LEU A 402 -95.50 21.34 -31.62
C LEU A 402 -96.42 22.56 -31.76
N SER A 403 -96.00 23.63 -32.45
CA SER A 403 -96.85 24.80 -32.71
C SER A 403 -98.18 24.39 -33.36
N ALA A 404 -99.29 24.87 -32.79
CA ALA A 404 -100.65 24.64 -33.30
C ALA A 404 -101.03 25.56 -34.48
N GLU A 405 -100.12 26.40 -34.96
CA GLU A 405 -100.41 27.38 -36.02
C GLU A 405 -100.31 26.72 -37.40
N PHE A 406 -101.36 26.79 -38.21
CA PHE A 406 -101.36 26.22 -39.58
C PHE A 406 -101.56 27.28 -40.66
N GLY A 407 -101.50 28.56 -40.31
CA GLY A 407 -101.80 29.70 -41.19
C GLY A 407 -103.31 29.90 -41.38
N LYS A 408 -103.75 31.16 -41.32
CA LYS A 408 -105.16 31.58 -41.46
C LYS A 408 -105.51 32.04 -42.87
N HIS A 409 -104.54 32.04 -43.78
CA HIS A 409 -104.70 32.32 -45.21
C HIS A 409 -103.45 31.89 -45.98
N LEU A 410 -103.56 31.79 -47.32
CA LEU A 410 -102.51 31.23 -48.19
C LEU A 410 -101.12 31.82 -47.94
N LEU A 411 -100.99 33.15 -47.86
CA LEU A 411 -99.69 33.82 -47.64
C LEU A 411 -99.02 33.42 -46.30
N GLU A 412 -99.80 33.29 -45.22
CA GLU A 412 -99.28 32.92 -43.90
C GLU A 412 -98.86 31.44 -43.88
N VAL A 413 -99.58 30.57 -44.58
CA VAL A 413 -99.19 29.16 -44.74
C VAL A 413 -97.90 29.04 -45.55
N GLU A 414 -97.71 29.84 -46.59
CA GLU A 414 -96.48 29.86 -47.38
C GLU A 414 -95.28 30.37 -46.59
N ASP A 415 -95.46 31.41 -45.76
CA ASP A 415 -94.44 31.89 -44.82
C ASP A 415 -94.06 30.81 -43.78
N LEU A 416 -95.06 30.15 -43.17
CA LEU A 416 -94.83 29.04 -42.24
C LEU A 416 -94.10 27.86 -42.90
N LEU A 417 -94.41 27.54 -44.16
CA LEU A 417 -93.69 26.52 -44.92
C LEU A 417 -92.25 26.93 -45.25
N GLN A 418 -92.00 28.22 -45.52
CA GLN A 418 -90.64 28.72 -45.75
C GLN A 418 -89.81 28.66 -44.47
N LYS A 419 -90.36 29.09 -43.33
CA LYS A 419 -89.74 28.95 -42.00
C LYS A 419 -89.45 27.49 -41.66
N HIS A 420 -90.41 26.59 -41.91
CA HIS A 420 -90.22 25.17 -41.69
C HIS A 420 -89.11 24.59 -42.59
N LYS A 421 -88.99 25.03 -43.85
CA LYS A 421 -87.91 24.61 -44.75
C LYS A 421 -86.52 25.00 -44.22
N LEU A 422 -86.38 26.17 -43.59
CA LEU A 422 -85.14 26.57 -42.93
C LEU A 422 -84.84 25.67 -41.74
N MET A 423 -85.85 25.39 -40.91
CA MET A 423 -85.72 24.46 -39.79
C MET A 423 -85.35 23.03 -40.25
N GLU A 424 -85.90 22.53 -41.36
CA GLU A 424 -85.50 21.25 -41.94
C GLU A 424 -84.02 21.25 -42.37
N ALA A 425 -83.51 22.38 -42.86
CA ALA A 425 -82.09 22.51 -43.18
C ALA A 425 -81.22 22.46 -41.91
N ASP A 426 -81.62 23.14 -40.83
CA ASP A 426 -80.92 23.08 -39.54
C ASP A 426 -80.95 21.66 -38.94
N ILE A 427 -82.09 20.95 -39.04
CA ILE A 427 -82.21 19.53 -38.65
C ILE A 427 -81.29 18.65 -39.49
N ALA A 428 -81.15 18.91 -40.79
CA ALA A 428 -80.24 18.15 -41.65
C ALA A 428 -78.77 18.33 -41.22
N ILE A 429 -78.35 19.56 -40.92
CA ILE A 429 -77.01 19.89 -40.39
C ILE A 429 -76.80 19.18 -39.05
N GLN A 430 -77.80 19.20 -38.18
CA GLN A 430 -77.72 18.48 -36.91
C GLN A 430 -77.60 16.97 -37.13
N GLY A 431 -78.28 16.40 -38.13
CA GLY A 431 -78.14 15.00 -38.51
C GLY A 431 -76.72 14.63 -38.93
N ASP A 432 -76.03 15.51 -39.66
CA ASP A 432 -74.60 15.33 -39.97
C ASP A 432 -73.75 15.34 -38.69
N LYS A 433 -74.04 16.26 -37.76
CA LYS A 433 -73.35 16.35 -36.46
C LYS A 433 -73.57 15.09 -35.61
N VAL A 434 -74.81 14.60 -35.50
CA VAL A 434 -75.16 13.37 -34.77
C VAL A 434 -74.41 12.17 -35.35
N ARG A 435 -74.41 12.00 -36.68
CA ARG A 435 -73.65 10.92 -37.33
C ARG A 435 -72.15 11.00 -37.02
N ALA A 436 -71.57 12.20 -37.07
CA ALA A 436 -70.16 12.40 -36.78
C ALA A 436 -69.81 12.07 -35.32
N ILE A 437 -70.63 12.54 -34.36
CA ILE A 437 -70.45 12.26 -32.93
C ILE A 437 -70.60 10.75 -32.67
N THR A 438 -71.66 10.12 -33.18
CA THR A 438 -71.89 8.68 -33.05
C THR A 438 -70.69 7.87 -33.58
N ALA A 439 -70.23 8.16 -34.79
CA ALA A 439 -69.09 7.46 -35.37
C ALA A 439 -67.82 7.61 -34.52
N ALA A 440 -67.54 8.82 -34.02
CA ALA A 440 -66.39 9.09 -33.17
C ALA A 440 -66.49 8.40 -31.79
N THR A 441 -67.68 8.37 -31.17
CA THR A 441 -67.88 7.77 -29.84
C THR A 441 -67.85 6.25 -29.90
N LEU A 442 -68.40 5.63 -30.95
CA LEU A 442 -68.36 4.17 -31.13
C LEU A 442 -66.94 3.63 -31.30
N GLN A 443 -65.97 4.42 -31.77
CA GLN A 443 -64.56 4.01 -31.81
C GLN A 443 -64.01 3.66 -30.42
N PHE A 444 -64.53 4.26 -29.36
CA PHE A 444 -64.14 3.96 -27.98
C PHE A 444 -64.80 2.68 -27.42
N ALA A 445 -65.78 2.11 -28.12
CA ALA A 445 -66.40 0.83 -27.78
C ALA A 445 -65.74 -0.37 -28.49
N GLU A 446 -64.80 -0.12 -29.40
CA GLU A 446 -64.01 -1.15 -30.07
C GLU A 446 -62.87 -1.64 -29.16
N ASP A 447 -62.59 -2.94 -29.20
CA ASP A 447 -61.58 -3.55 -28.32
C ASP A 447 -60.16 -3.35 -28.89
N LYS A 448 -59.61 -2.15 -28.70
CA LYS A 448 -58.30 -1.72 -29.24
C LYS A 448 -57.27 -1.34 -28.17
N GLY A 449 -57.49 -1.72 -26.91
CA GLY A 449 -56.55 -1.47 -25.81
C GLY A 449 -57.22 -0.87 -24.58
N TYR A 450 -56.91 0.38 -24.25
CA TYR A 450 -57.52 1.05 -23.09
C TYR A 450 -58.99 1.40 -23.34
N GLN A 451 -59.85 0.99 -22.42
CA GLN A 451 -61.28 1.27 -22.44
C GLN A 451 -61.61 2.32 -21.36
N PRO A 452 -61.96 3.57 -21.72
CA PRO A 452 -62.21 4.63 -20.74
C PRO A 452 -63.45 4.40 -19.87
N CYS A 453 -64.44 3.67 -20.37
CA CYS A 453 -65.60 3.19 -19.62
C CYS A 453 -66.14 1.90 -20.26
N ASP A 454 -67.16 1.31 -19.65
CA ASP A 454 -67.84 0.13 -20.19
C ASP A 454 -68.36 0.43 -21.62
N PRO A 455 -67.96 -0.35 -22.64
CA PRO A 455 -68.46 -0.21 -24.01
C PRO A 455 -69.98 -0.22 -24.13
N GLN A 456 -70.69 -0.85 -23.19
CA GLN A 456 -72.15 -0.83 -23.18
C GLN A 456 -72.72 0.55 -22.86
N VAL A 457 -72.10 1.30 -21.93
CA VAL A 457 -72.52 2.67 -21.61
C VAL A 457 -72.38 3.58 -22.83
N ILE A 458 -71.33 3.38 -23.63
CA ILE A 458 -71.13 4.08 -24.90
C ILE A 458 -72.26 3.76 -25.87
N ARG A 459 -72.55 2.47 -26.09
CA ARG A 459 -73.61 2.02 -27.00
C ARG A 459 -74.99 2.52 -26.59
N ASP A 460 -75.31 2.48 -25.30
CA ASP A 460 -76.60 2.94 -24.79
C ASP A 460 -76.80 4.44 -25.00
N ARG A 461 -75.75 5.25 -24.73
CA ARG A 461 -75.80 6.71 -24.97
C ARG A 461 -75.92 7.06 -26.45
N VAL A 462 -75.19 6.37 -27.31
CA VAL A 462 -75.30 6.52 -28.77
C VAL A 462 -76.71 6.17 -29.24
N SER A 463 -77.25 5.03 -28.81
CA SER A 463 -78.61 4.60 -29.17
C SER A 463 -79.66 5.63 -28.74
N HIS A 464 -79.51 6.22 -27.55
CA HIS A 464 -80.42 7.26 -27.07
C HIS A 464 -80.35 8.53 -27.94
N LEU A 465 -79.15 8.99 -28.30
CA LEU A 465 -78.97 10.14 -29.19
C LEU A 465 -79.64 9.92 -30.55
N GLU A 466 -79.44 8.73 -31.14
CA GLU A 466 -80.04 8.37 -32.43
C GLU A 466 -81.57 8.31 -32.36
N GLN A 467 -82.12 7.73 -31.28
CA GLN A 467 -83.57 7.72 -31.03
C GLN A 467 -84.13 9.14 -30.93
N CYS A 468 -83.50 10.04 -30.16
CA CYS A 468 -83.94 11.43 -30.05
C CYS A 468 -83.95 12.15 -31.42
N PHE A 469 -82.98 11.85 -32.29
CA PHE A 469 -82.90 12.43 -33.63
C PHE A 469 -83.95 11.85 -34.58
N GLU A 470 -84.23 10.55 -34.50
CA GLU A 470 -85.28 9.90 -35.28
C GLU A 470 -86.67 10.47 -34.91
N GLU A 471 -86.95 10.63 -33.62
CA GLU A 471 -88.16 11.29 -33.12
C GLU A 471 -88.32 12.71 -33.68
N LEU A 472 -87.27 13.52 -33.59
CA LEU A 472 -87.28 14.89 -34.12
C LEU A 472 -87.56 14.91 -35.64
N SER A 473 -86.91 14.01 -36.38
CA SER A 473 -87.09 13.87 -37.83
C SER A 473 -88.54 13.50 -38.19
N ASN A 474 -89.13 12.56 -37.43
CA ASN A 474 -90.52 12.16 -37.59
C ASN A 474 -91.51 13.29 -37.28
N MET A 475 -91.26 14.05 -36.20
CA MET A 475 -92.07 15.24 -35.85
C MET A 475 -91.99 16.32 -36.93
N ALA A 476 -90.80 16.57 -37.48
CA ALA A 476 -90.61 17.54 -38.56
C ALA A 476 -91.37 17.12 -39.83
N ALA A 477 -91.26 15.86 -40.22
CA ALA A 477 -92.00 15.31 -41.37
C ALA A 477 -93.52 15.40 -41.16
N GLY A 478 -94.02 15.09 -39.95
CA GLY A 478 -95.43 15.23 -39.58
C GLY A 478 -95.92 16.68 -39.69
N ARG A 479 -95.16 17.63 -39.13
CA ARG A 479 -95.46 19.06 -39.19
C ARG A 479 -95.51 19.59 -40.63
N LYS A 480 -94.57 19.17 -41.47
CA LYS A 480 -94.55 19.49 -42.91
C LYS A 480 -95.82 19.02 -43.61
N ALA A 481 -96.22 17.77 -43.36
CA ALA A 481 -97.41 17.19 -43.98
C ALA A 481 -98.67 17.98 -43.61
N GLN A 482 -98.80 18.38 -42.34
CA GLN A 482 -99.92 19.20 -41.88
C GLN A 482 -99.92 20.61 -42.50
N LEU A 483 -98.77 21.29 -42.58
CA LEU A 483 -98.64 22.59 -43.25
C LEU A 483 -98.94 22.50 -44.76
N GLN A 484 -98.51 21.41 -45.42
CA GLN A 484 -98.86 21.16 -46.82
C GLN A 484 -100.35 20.88 -47.02
N GLN A 485 -100.99 20.18 -46.09
CA GLN A 485 -102.44 19.97 -46.11
C GLN A 485 -103.19 21.30 -45.94
N SER A 486 -102.76 22.14 -45.00
CA SER A 486 -103.30 23.51 -44.84
C SER A 486 -103.10 24.34 -46.11
N LYS A 487 -101.94 24.24 -46.76
CA LYS A 487 -101.69 24.92 -48.05
C LYS A 487 -102.66 24.46 -49.13
N ARG A 488 -102.93 23.15 -49.24
CA ARG A 488 -103.91 22.61 -50.20
C ARG A 488 -105.31 23.13 -49.91
N LEU A 489 -105.71 23.18 -48.63
CA LEU A 489 -107.01 23.70 -48.21
C LEU A 489 -107.17 25.18 -48.59
N TRP A 490 -106.19 26.03 -48.25
CA TRP A 490 -106.24 27.45 -48.57
C TRP A 490 -106.10 27.74 -50.06
N LYS A 491 -105.39 26.91 -50.83
CA LYS A 491 -105.40 26.97 -52.29
C LYS A 491 -106.79 26.67 -52.86
N PHE A 492 -107.45 25.64 -52.35
CA PHE A 492 -108.81 25.30 -52.75
C PHE A 492 -109.82 26.40 -52.42
N PHE A 493 -109.66 27.11 -51.31
CA PHE A 493 -110.52 28.26 -50.98
C PHE A 493 -110.18 29.55 -51.75
N TRP A 494 -109.03 29.60 -52.41
CA TRP A 494 -108.57 30.75 -53.19
C TRP A 494 -108.92 30.63 -54.69
N GLU A 495 -109.02 29.39 -55.19
CA GLU A 495 -109.62 29.03 -56.49
C GLU A 495 -111.15 29.08 -56.42
#